data_AF-A0A3M3FLZ9-F1
#
_entry.id   AF-A0A3M3FLZ9-F1
#
_cell.length_a   1.000
_cell.length_b   1.000
_cell.length_c   1.000
_cell.angle_alpha   90.00
_cell.angle_beta   90.00
_cell.angle_gamma   90.00
#
_symmetry.space_group_name_H-M   'P 1'
#
loop_
_entity.id
_entity.type
_entity.pdbx_description
1 polymer ?
#
loop_
_entity_poly.entity_id
_entity_poly.type
_entity_poly.pdbx_seq_one_letter_code
_entity_poly.pdbx_strand_id
1 'polypeptide(L)'
;MMEESNLSVGGHVLFAHYQQGMTDYLAIALLHHSEGVAVNAELDVTPSRHLDLGQLHLAARINLSEWQNNKQSKQYISFIKGKNGKKVSEYFRDFIGCQEGVDGPGETRTLLKAFSDFVESEDLPEESAREKTKTLVDYASSQSKMGEPMGLEELSELIDEDRPRAFYDHIRNKDYGLSPEIPADKRTLNQFRRFTGRAEGLSISFEAHLLGDKIEYDETAGTLIIKGLPTQLTDQLKRR
;
A
#
# COMPACT_ATOMS: atom_id res chain seq x y z
N MET A 1 12.78 20.38 22.67
CA MET A 1 12.60 21.84 22.81
C MET A 1 11.93 22.32 21.53
N MET A 2 10.76 22.95 21.64
CA MET A 2 10.05 23.51 20.49
C MET A 2 10.78 24.78 20.04
N GLU A 3 11.63 24.68 19.03
CA GLU A 3 12.19 25.86 18.36
C GLU A 3 11.28 26.23 17.18
N GLU A 4 10.62 27.38 17.34
CA GLU A 4 10.20 28.36 16.32
C GLU A 4 9.96 27.85 14.89
N SER A 5 9.09 26.86 14.72
CA SER A 5 8.30 26.75 13.50
C SER A 5 7.05 27.59 13.70
N ASN A 6 6.79 28.58 12.82
CA ASN A 6 5.56 29.38 12.76
C ASN A 6 4.30 28.51 12.92
N LEU A 7 3.91 28.24 14.16
CA LEU A 7 2.63 27.65 14.50
C LEU A 7 1.62 28.76 14.26
N SER A 8 0.86 28.64 13.17
CA SER A 8 -0.40 29.37 13.01
C SER A 8 -1.12 29.33 14.36
N VAL A 9 -1.35 30.51 14.97
CA VAL A 9 -1.92 30.68 16.31
C VAL A 9 -3.44 30.41 16.30
N GLY A 10 -3.90 29.41 15.55
CA GLY A 10 -5.32 29.20 15.28
C GLY A 10 -5.65 27.72 15.10
N GLY A 11 -6.60 27.24 15.91
CA GLY A 11 -7.19 25.91 15.82
C GLY A 11 -7.43 25.28 17.18
N HIS A 12 -8.10 24.12 17.19
CA HIS A 12 -8.34 23.30 18.37
C HIS A 12 -7.80 21.90 18.15
N VAL A 13 -7.22 21.30 19.19
CA VAL A 13 -6.92 19.86 19.18
C VAL A 13 -8.15 19.13 19.71
N LEU A 14 -8.79 18.34 18.86
CA LEU A 14 -9.86 17.44 19.25
C LEU A 14 -9.25 16.13 19.76
N PHE A 15 -9.66 15.71 20.95
CA PHE A 15 -9.50 14.35 21.44
C PHE A 15 -10.88 13.72 21.55
N ALA A 16 -11.09 12.62 20.84
CA ALA A 16 -12.36 11.89 20.86
C ALA A 16 -12.09 10.42 21.15
N HIS A 17 -12.48 9.98 22.35
CA HIS A 17 -12.54 8.57 22.67
C HIS A 17 -13.89 8.02 22.22
N TYR A 18 -13.90 6.97 21.41
CA TYR A 18 -15.12 6.37 20.91
C TYR A 18 -14.94 4.87 20.69
N GLN A 19 -16.06 4.16 20.71
CA GLN A 19 -16.12 2.73 20.46
C GLN A 19 -16.74 2.46 19.09
N GLN A 20 -16.11 1.58 18.31
CA GLN A 20 -16.67 1.08 17.04
C GLN A 20 -16.70 -0.45 17.09
N GLY A 21 -17.90 -1.01 17.19
CA GLY A 21 -18.07 -2.43 17.48
C GLY A 21 -17.57 -2.76 18.88
N MET A 22 -16.60 -3.67 18.98
CA MET A 22 -15.96 -4.06 20.25
C MET A 22 -14.57 -3.43 20.45
N THR A 23 -14.22 -2.45 19.62
CA THR A 23 -12.88 -1.86 19.60
C THR A 23 -12.94 -0.40 20.05
N ASP A 24 -12.10 -0.06 21.00
CA ASP A 24 -11.92 1.29 21.53
C ASP A 24 -10.87 2.05 20.72
N TYR A 25 -11.20 3.29 20.37
CA TYR A 25 -10.35 4.16 19.58
C TYR A 25 -10.20 5.54 20.23
N LEU A 26 -9.00 6.11 20.12
CA LEU A 26 -8.75 7.53 20.37
C LEU A 26 -8.47 8.22 19.03
N ALA A 27 -9.37 9.12 18.62
CA ALA A 27 -9.10 10.05 17.53
C ALA A 27 -8.49 11.34 18.07
N ILE A 28 -7.44 11.82 17.40
CA ILE A 28 -6.77 13.08 17.69
C ILE A 28 -6.70 13.88 16.39
N ALA A 29 -7.20 15.10 16.37
CA ALA A 29 -7.21 15.91 15.16
C ALA A 29 -6.94 17.39 15.46
N LEU A 30 -6.16 18.05 14.60
CA LEU A 30 -6.03 19.50 14.61
C LEU A 30 -7.12 20.10 13.71
N LEU A 31 -8.06 20.81 14.32
CA LEU A 31 -9.16 21.46 13.64
C LEU A 31 -8.84 22.94 13.47
N HIS A 32 -8.77 23.40 12.22
CA HIS A 32 -8.62 24.81 11.93
C HIS A 32 -9.99 25.50 11.91
N HIS A 33 -9.99 26.80 12.18
CA HIS A 33 -11.15 27.64 11.92
C HIS A 33 -11.17 28.08 10.47
N SER A 34 -12.35 28.04 9.88
CA SER A 34 -12.66 28.70 8.62
C SER A 34 -13.63 29.85 8.87
N GLU A 35 -13.39 30.96 8.19
CA GLU A 35 -14.29 32.11 8.20
C GLU A 35 -15.29 31.95 7.07
N GLY A 36 -16.56 32.18 7.39
CA GLY A 36 -17.67 32.18 6.45
C GLY A 36 -18.60 33.34 6.74
N VAL A 37 -19.70 33.37 6.00
CA VAL A 37 -20.75 34.37 6.14
C VAL A 37 -22.02 33.66 6.54
N ALA A 38 -22.68 34.16 7.59
CA ALA A 38 -23.99 33.69 8.02
C ALA A 38 -25.00 34.83 7.92
N VAL A 39 -26.27 34.45 7.82
CA VAL A 39 -27.40 35.38 7.95
C VAL A 39 -28.02 35.14 9.32
N ASN A 40 -28.10 36.16 10.15
CA ASN A 40 -28.68 36.05 11.50
C ASN A 40 -30.22 36.08 11.47
N ALA A 41 -30.86 36.02 12.64
CA ALA A 41 -32.32 36.02 12.75
C ALA A 41 -32.96 37.31 12.23
N GLU A 42 -32.21 38.41 12.23
CA GLU A 42 -32.60 39.74 11.76
C GLU A 42 -32.37 39.95 10.24
N LEU A 43 -31.91 38.92 9.53
CA LEU A 43 -31.55 38.95 8.10
C LEU A 43 -30.31 39.80 7.78
N ASP A 44 -29.49 40.11 8.77
CA ASP A 44 -28.19 40.76 8.58
C ASP A 44 -27.10 39.75 8.22
N VAL A 45 -26.17 40.21 7.39
CA VAL A 45 -24.99 39.45 6.97
C VAL A 45 -23.89 39.62 8.01
N THR A 46 -23.51 38.54 8.69
CA THR A 46 -22.48 38.56 9.74
C THR A 46 -21.33 37.58 9.45
N PRO A 47 -20.09 37.93 9.84
CA PRO A 47 -18.99 36.97 9.85
C PRO A 47 -19.31 35.80 10.79
N SER A 48 -19.05 34.58 10.34
CA SER A 48 -19.22 33.36 11.14
C SER A 48 -17.94 32.54 11.10
N ARG A 49 -17.45 32.17 12.29
CA ARG A 49 -16.31 31.24 12.44
C ARG A 49 -16.85 29.85 12.69
N HIS A 50 -16.38 28.89 11.92
CA HIS A 50 -16.74 27.48 12.06
C HIS A 50 -15.50 26.60 11.96
N LEU A 51 -15.63 25.35 12.41
CA LEU A 51 -14.58 24.36 12.26
C LEU A 51 -14.55 23.86 10.81
N ASP A 52 -13.38 23.86 10.20
CA ASP A 52 -13.19 23.24 8.90
C ASP A 52 -13.00 21.73 9.06
N LEU A 53 -14.07 20.97 8.82
CA LEU A 53 -14.04 19.51 8.80
C LEU A 53 -13.75 18.95 7.40
N GLY A 54 -13.78 19.80 6.36
CA GLY A 54 -13.50 19.41 4.98
C GLY A 54 -12.01 19.22 4.72
N GLN A 55 -11.15 19.88 5.51
CA GLN A 55 -9.70 19.86 5.38
C GLN A 55 -8.98 19.39 6.66
N LEU A 56 -9.27 18.17 7.09
CA LEU A 56 -8.52 17.46 8.13
C LEU A 56 -7.14 17.05 7.61
N HIS A 57 -6.17 17.97 7.65
CA HIS A 57 -4.80 17.70 7.21
C HIS A 57 -3.95 16.96 8.25
N LEU A 58 -4.29 17.11 9.54
CA LEU A 58 -3.57 16.53 10.66
C LEU A 58 -4.54 15.82 11.58
N ALA A 59 -4.68 14.52 11.38
CA ALA A 59 -5.46 13.66 12.26
C ALA A 59 -4.82 12.29 12.39
N ALA A 60 -4.93 11.71 13.57
CA ALA A 60 -4.53 10.36 13.90
C ALA A 60 -5.70 9.62 14.57
N ARG A 61 -5.73 8.31 14.38
CA ARG A 61 -6.59 7.39 15.10
C ARG A 61 -5.72 6.31 15.71
N ILE A 62 -5.88 6.10 17.01
CA ILE A 62 -5.19 5.08 17.79
C ILE A 62 -6.21 3.99 18.13
N ASN A 63 -5.93 2.74 17.78
CA ASN A 63 -6.67 1.57 18.23
C ASN A 63 -6.20 1.20 19.64
N LEU A 64 -6.95 1.61 20.65
CA LEU A 64 -6.58 1.40 22.05
C LEU A 64 -6.67 -0.08 22.43
N SER A 65 -7.66 -0.81 21.91
CA SER A 65 -7.80 -2.24 22.20
C SER A 65 -6.60 -3.04 21.66
N GLU A 66 -6.12 -2.73 20.45
CA GLU A 66 -4.94 -3.38 19.89
C GLU A 66 -3.67 -3.03 20.69
N TRP A 67 -3.49 -1.73 20.99
CA TRP A 67 -2.35 -1.24 21.76
C TRP A 67 -2.25 -1.89 23.15
N GLN A 68 -3.39 -2.09 23.82
CA GLN A 68 -3.42 -2.64 25.16
C GLN A 68 -3.37 -4.17 25.21
N ASN A 69 -4.02 -4.85 24.25
CA ASN A 69 -4.20 -6.30 24.32
C ASN A 69 -3.13 -7.09 23.52
N ASN A 70 -2.45 -6.47 22.56
CA ASN A 70 -1.44 -7.12 21.73
C ASN A 70 -0.06 -6.49 21.94
N LYS A 71 0.73 -7.06 22.86
CA LYS A 71 2.10 -6.59 23.18
C LYS A 71 3.08 -6.67 22.01
N GLN A 72 2.80 -7.51 21.00
CA GLN A 72 3.63 -7.64 19.81
C GLN A 72 3.26 -6.62 18.72
N SER A 73 2.06 -6.04 18.80
CA SER A 73 1.58 -5.09 17.82
C SER A 73 2.41 -3.82 17.82
N LYS A 74 2.95 -3.48 16.64
CA LYS A 74 3.60 -2.19 16.37
C LYS A 74 2.74 -1.28 15.49
N GLN A 75 1.54 -1.74 15.12
CA GLN A 75 0.69 -1.11 14.09
C GLN A 75 -0.72 -0.82 14.62
N TYR A 76 -0.81 0.08 15.60
CA TYR A 76 -2.08 0.48 16.20
C TYR A 76 -2.41 1.97 16.01
N ILE A 77 -1.62 2.70 15.22
CA ILE A 77 -1.81 4.13 14.92
C ILE A 77 -1.95 4.31 13.41
N SER A 78 -3.00 5.01 13.00
CA SER A 78 -3.19 5.46 11.62
C SER A 78 -3.26 6.99 11.59
N PHE A 79 -2.67 7.64 10.60
CA PHE A 79 -2.73 9.10 10.47
C PHE A 79 -2.88 9.55 9.01
N ILE A 80 -3.41 10.74 8.80
CA ILE A 80 -3.58 11.33 7.47
C ILE A 80 -2.21 11.78 6.96
N LYS A 81 -1.77 11.24 5.82
CA LYS A 81 -0.58 11.72 5.11
C LYS A 81 -0.95 12.95 4.29
N GLY A 82 -0.47 14.12 4.70
CA GLY A 82 -0.66 15.37 3.96
C GLY A 82 -0.01 15.30 2.58
N LYS A 83 -0.72 15.73 1.53
CA LYS A 83 -0.22 15.70 0.14
C LYS A 83 0.93 16.69 -0.11
N ASN A 84 1.04 17.77 0.69
CA ASN A 84 1.85 18.95 0.35
C ASN A 84 2.95 19.31 1.38
N GLY A 85 3.36 18.42 2.29
CA GLY A 85 4.49 18.75 3.18
C GLY A 85 4.90 17.66 4.15
N LYS A 86 6.09 17.09 3.94
CA LYS A 86 6.74 16.17 4.88
C LYS A 86 6.85 16.77 6.29
N LYS A 87 7.25 18.05 6.40
CA LYS A 87 7.53 18.73 7.68
C LYS A 87 6.31 18.86 8.61
N VAL A 88 5.13 19.20 8.08
CA VAL A 88 3.92 19.38 8.91
C VAL A 88 3.44 18.04 9.48
N SER A 89 3.61 16.96 8.70
CA SER A 89 3.35 15.59 9.16
C SER A 89 4.36 15.11 10.20
N GLU A 90 5.62 15.55 10.13
CA GLU A 90 6.67 15.19 11.10
C GLU A 90 6.38 15.76 12.49
N TYR A 91 6.05 17.04 12.60
CA TYR A 91 5.72 17.64 13.91
C TYR A 91 4.48 17.03 14.56
N PHE A 92 3.45 16.73 13.77
CA PHE A 92 2.25 16.08 14.31
C PHE A 92 2.55 14.66 14.77
N ARG A 93 3.41 13.93 14.05
CA ARG A 93 3.90 12.61 14.46
C ARG A 93 4.68 12.71 15.77
N ASP A 94 5.57 13.68 15.91
CA ASP A 94 6.33 13.93 17.14
C ASP A 94 5.40 14.29 18.32
N PHE A 95 4.35 15.09 18.07
CA PHE A 95 3.33 15.44 19.06
C PHE A 95 2.56 14.21 19.56
N ILE A 96 2.16 13.31 18.66
CA ILE A 96 1.50 12.05 19.02
C ILE A 96 2.51 11.05 19.65
N GLY A 97 3.80 11.24 19.39
CA GLY A 97 4.86 10.35 19.86
C GLY A 97 4.89 9.02 19.11
N CYS A 98 4.42 8.97 17.86
CA CYS A 98 4.43 7.76 17.06
C CYS A 98 5.59 7.73 16.06
N GLN A 99 5.92 6.54 15.57
CA GLN A 99 6.90 6.37 14.49
C GLN A 99 6.16 5.93 13.23
N GLU A 100 6.68 6.30 12.07
CA GLU A 100 6.13 5.82 10.81
C GLU A 100 6.33 4.30 10.73
N GLY A 101 5.23 3.58 10.52
CA GLY A 101 5.27 2.13 10.32
C GLY A 101 5.92 1.78 8.97
N VAL A 102 6.14 0.48 8.79
CA VAL A 102 6.72 -0.06 7.56
C VAL A 102 5.83 0.26 6.35
N ASP A 103 6.39 0.84 5.28
CA ASP A 103 5.69 1.03 4.01
C ASP A 103 5.54 -0.32 3.31
N GLY A 104 4.52 -1.08 3.69
CA GLY A 104 4.37 -2.43 3.19
C GLY A 104 4.24 -2.56 1.68
N PRO A 105 3.44 -1.71 1.00
CA PRO A 105 3.44 -1.65 -0.46
C PRO A 105 4.82 -1.30 -1.03
N GLY A 106 5.57 -0.38 -0.41
CA GLY A 106 6.93 -0.02 -0.81
C GLY A 106 7.91 -1.20 -0.70
N GLU A 107 8.00 -1.83 0.46
CA GLU A 107 8.88 -2.98 0.69
C GLU A 107 8.52 -4.18 -0.18
N THR A 108 7.22 -4.46 -0.36
CA THR A 108 6.78 -5.52 -1.29
C THR A 108 7.22 -5.21 -2.72
N ARG A 109 7.11 -3.96 -3.20
CA ARG A 109 7.62 -3.59 -4.54
C ARG A 109 9.12 -3.76 -4.65
N THR A 110 9.87 -3.35 -3.62
CA THR A 110 11.33 -3.47 -3.60
C THR A 110 11.76 -4.93 -3.60
N LEU A 111 11.08 -5.82 -2.86
CA LEU A 111 11.31 -7.26 -2.90
C LEU A 111 11.09 -7.81 -4.31
N LEU A 112 9.94 -7.49 -4.92
CA LEU A 112 9.59 -7.99 -6.24
C LEU A 112 10.57 -7.52 -7.32
N LYS A 113 11.07 -6.28 -7.20
CA LYS A 113 12.15 -5.77 -8.04
C LYS A 113 13.45 -6.55 -7.83
N ALA A 114 13.88 -6.73 -6.58
CA ALA A 114 15.07 -7.51 -6.27
C ALA A 114 14.99 -8.95 -6.80
N PHE A 115 13.79 -9.54 -6.76
CA PHE A 115 13.53 -10.85 -7.36
C PHE A 115 13.65 -10.85 -8.88
N SER A 116 13.06 -9.87 -9.57
CA SER A 116 13.25 -9.73 -11.03
C SER A 116 14.72 -9.56 -11.40
N ASP A 117 15.45 -8.69 -10.69
CA ASP A 117 16.88 -8.46 -10.91
C ASP A 117 17.73 -9.71 -10.63
N PHE A 118 17.30 -10.56 -9.68
CA PHE A 118 17.94 -11.84 -9.38
C PHE A 118 17.75 -12.84 -10.53
N VAL A 119 16.51 -13.04 -10.98
CA VAL A 119 16.19 -13.93 -12.10
C VAL A 119 16.93 -13.51 -13.37
N GLU A 120 17.00 -12.20 -13.64
CA GLU A 120 17.75 -11.66 -14.79
C GLU A 120 19.26 -11.89 -14.64
N SER A 121 19.82 -11.71 -13.43
CA SER A 121 21.26 -11.90 -13.20
C SER A 121 21.74 -13.35 -13.29
N GLU A 122 20.84 -14.30 -13.04
CA GLU A 122 21.12 -15.73 -13.11
C GLU A 122 20.94 -16.31 -14.52
N ASP A 123 20.46 -15.50 -15.48
CA ASP A 123 20.16 -15.91 -16.87
C ASP A 123 19.33 -17.21 -16.93
N LEU A 124 18.31 -17.29 -16.07
CA LEU A 124 17.55 -18.52 -15.90
C LEU A 124 16.69 -18.83 -17.13
N PRO A 125 16.56 -20.12 -17.50
CA PRO A 125 15.57 -20.54 -18.49
C PRO A 125 14.15 -20.10 -18.07
N GLU A 126 13.32 -19.78 -19.05
CA GLU A 126 11.98 -19.23 -18.82
C GLU A 126 11.12 -20.11 -17.89
N GLU A 127 11.21 -21.44 -18.02
CA GLU A 127 10.51 -22.37 -17.12
C GLU A 127 10.98 -22.25 -15.67
N SER A 128 12.29 -22.19 -15.43
CA SER A 128 12.85 -22.03 -14.07
C SER A 128 12.50 -20.67 -13.47
N ALA A 129 12.57 -19.61 -14.26
CA ALA A 129 12.13 -18.27 -13.86
C ALA A 129 10.65 -18.27 -13.45
N ARG A 130 9.78 -18.94 -14.22
CA ARG A 130 8.35 -19.08 -13.92
C ARG A 130 8.11 -19.86 -12.63
N GLU A 131 8.82 -20.97 -12.41
CA GLU A 131 8.72 -21.76 -11.17
C GLU A 131 9.12 -20.95 -9.95
N LYS A 132 10.28 -20.28 -9.97
CA LYS A 132 10.72 -19.42 -8.86
C LYS A 132 9.76 -18.27 -8.60
N THR A 133 9.21 -17.67 -9.67
CA THR A 133 8.21 -16.59 -9.56
C THR A 133 6.94 -17.09 -8.86
N LYS A 134 6.50 -18.29 -9.24
CA LYS A 134 5.35 -18.94 -8.60
C LYS A 134 5.61 -19.20 -7.13
N THR A 135 6.79 -19.72 -6.76
CA THR A 135 7.16 -19.96 -5.36
C THR A 135 7.12 -18.68 -4.52
N LEU A 136 7.72 -17.58 -5.00
CA LEU A 136 7.66 -16.29 -4.32
C LEU A 136 6.21 -15.85 -4.10
N VAL A 137 5.40 -15.90 -5.16
CA VAL A 137 4.00 -15.46 -5.12
C VAL A 137 3.17 -16.33 -4.17
N ASP A 138 3.37 -17.64 -4.17
CA ASP A 138 2.63 -18.59 -3.33
C ASP A 138 2.99 -18.39 -1.86
N TYR A 139 4.29 -18.27 -1.53
CA TYR A 139 4.75 -17.94 -0.18
C TYR A 139 4.17 -16.60 0.29
N ALA A 140 4.33 -15.55 -0.51
CA ALA A 140 3.82 -14.22 -0.19
C ALA A 140 2.29 -14.19 0.00
N SER A 141 1.56 -14.92 -0.83
CA SER A 141 0.12 -15.05 -0.72
C SER A 141 -0.30 -15.84 0.54
N SER A 142 0.48 -16.82 0.97
CA SER A 142 0.26 -17.57 2.20
C SER A 142 0.45 -16.68 3.43
N GLN A 143 1.61 -15.98 3.52
CA GLN A 143 1.91 -15.04 4.60
C GLN A 143 0.84 -13.94 4.70
N SER A 144 0.44 -13.37 3.56
CA SER A 144 -0.63 -12.37 3.50
C SER A 144 -1.99 -12.89 4.01
N LYS A 145 -2.33 -14.17 3.78
CA LYS A 145 -3.57 -14.78 4.31
C LYS A 145 -3.51 -15.00 5.81
N MET A 146 -2.33 -15.34 6.35
CA MET A 146 -2.11 -15.56 7.78
C MET A 146 -1.96 -14.25 8.55
N GLY A 147 -1.69 -13.13 7.86
CA GLY A 147 -1.39 -11.85 8.50
C GLY A 147 0.04 -11.78 9.04
N GLU A 148 0.91 -12.67 8.56
CA GLU A 148 2.29 -12.81 8.99
C GLU A 148 3.25 -12.11 8.00
N PRO A 149 4.42 -11.64 8.45
CA PRO A 149 5.44 -11.08 7.58
C PRO A 149 6.16 -12.18 6.78
N MET A 150 6.75 -11.79 5.65
CA MET A 150 7.61 -12.65 4.82
C MET A 150 9.06 -12.54 5.30
N GLY A 151 9.64 -13.66 5.74
CA GLY A 151 11.07 -13.74 6.05
C GLY A 151 11.91 -13.88 4.77
N LEU A 152 12.92 -13.03 4.60
CA LEU A 152 13.78 -13.07 3.40
C LEU A 152 14.66 -14.33 3.33
N GLU A 153 15.09 -14.85 4.48
CA GLU A 153 15.89 -16.08 4.55
C GLU A 153 15.04 -17.30 4.15
N GLU A 154 13.86 -17.46 4.76
CA GLU A 154 12.90 -18.51 4.41
C GLU A 154 12.48 -18.43 2.93
N LEU A 155 12.19 -17.22 2.43
CA LEU A 155 11.87 -17.02 1.02
C LEU A 155 13.03 -17.43 0.09
N SER A 156 14.28 -17.14 0.48
CA SER A 156 15.46 -17.53 -0.30
C SER A 156 15.62 -19.06 -0.35
N GLU A 157 15.40 -19.75 0.78
CA GLU A 157 15.41 -21.22 0.84
C GLU A 157 14.33 -21.84 -0.05
N LEU A 158 13.12 -21.27 -0.05
CA LEU A 158 12.02 -21.74 -0.89
C LEU A 158 12.27 -21.49 -2.38
N ILE A 159 12.91 -20.37 -2.74
CA ILE A 159 13.19 -20.02 -4.15
C ILE A 159 14.24 -20.96 -4.77
N ASP A 160 15.23 -21.39 -4.00
CA ASP A 160 16.33 -22.21 -4.49
C ASP A 160 16.80 -23.19 -3.39
N GLU A 161 16.21 -24.38 -3.34
CA GLU A 161 16.54 -25.41 -2.34
C GLU A 161 18.00 -25.89 -2.48
N ASP A 162 18.57 -25.86 -3.69
CA ASP A 162 19.96 -26.25 -3.95
C ASP A 162 20.95 -25.16 -3.52
N ARG A 163 20.56 -23.88 -3.65
CA ARG A 163 21.36 -22.72 -3.23
C ARG A 163 20.53 -21.81 -2.32
N PRO A 164 20.25 -22.25 -1.07
CA PRO A 164 19.29 -21.60 -0.17
C PRO A 164 19.60 -20.15 0.16
N ARG A 165 20.87 -19.73 0.03
CA ARG A 165 21.30 -18.35 0.29
C ARG A 165 21.43 -17.47 -0.95
N ALA A 166 21.30 -18.01 -2.16
CA ALA A 166 21.59 -17.27 -3.39
C ALA A 166 20.76 -15.99 -3.51
N PHE A 167 19.45 -16.07 -3.27
CA PHE A 167 18.57 -14.91 -3.34
C PHE A 167 18.77 -13.94 -2.18
N TYR A 168 18.94 -14.45 -0.95
CA TYR A 168 19.23 -13.63 0.22
C TYR A 168 20.53 -12.83 0.05
N ASP A 169 21.60 -13.49 -0.36
CA ASP A 169 22.90 -12.87 -0.59
C ASP A 169 22.82 -11.87 -1.76
N HIS A 170 22.02 -12.15 -2.80
CA HIS A 170 21.74 -11.17 -3.87
C HIS A 170 21.13 -9.88 -3.32
N ILE A 171 20.13 -9.98 -2.44
CA ILE A 171 19.51 -8.82 -1.79
C ILE A 171 20.53 -8.05 -0.96
N ARG A 172 21.34 -8.75 -0.16
CA ARG A 172 22.32 -8.13 0.75
C ARG A 172 23.47 -7.47 0.00
N ASN A 173 23.95 -8.07 -1.08
CA ASN A 173 25.08 -7.54 -1.86
C ASN A 173 24.73 -6.29 -2.67
N LYS A 174 23.48 -6.16 -3.13
CA LYS A 174 23.01 -5.01 -3.92
C LYS A 174 22.37 -3.90 -3.10
N ASP A 175 22.29 -4.06 -1.78
CA ASP A 175 21.74 -3.10 -0.82
C ASP A 175 20.38 -2.51 -1.22
N TYR A 176 19.38 -3.37 -1.38
CA TYR A 176 18.00 -2.94 -1.64
C TYR A 176 17.33 -2.23 -0.43
N GLY A 177 18.02 -2.13 0.72
CA GLY A 177 17.46 -1.54 1.94
C GLY A 177 16.29 -2.33 2.53
N LEU A 178 16.17 -3.62 2.21
CA LEU A 178 15.09 -4.48 2.71
C LEU A 178 15.34 -4.96 4.13
N SER A 179 14.32 -4.81 4.97
CA SER A 179 14.22 -5.42 6.30
C SER A 179 14.32 -6.96 6.21
N PRO A 180 14.85 -7.67 7.23
CA PRO A 180 14.89 -9.13 7.24
C PRO A 180 13.52 -9.81 7.10
N GLU A 181 12.49 -9.14 7.60
CA GLU A 181 11.08 -9.50 7.48
C GLU A 181 10.34 -8.33 6.84
N ILE A 182 9.51 -8.62 5.86
CA ILE A 182 8.75 -7.59 5.14
C ILE A 182 7.25 -7.94 5.13
N PRO A 183 6.35 -6.97 5.21
CA PRO A 183 4.92 -7.24 5.17
C PRO A 183 4.49 -7.71 3.77
N ALA A 184 3.53 -8.64 3.72
CA ALA A 184 2.97 -9.14 2.46
C ALA A 184 1.78 -8.27 1.98
N ASP A 185 2.06 -7.23 1.19
CA ASP A 185 1.01 -6.37 0.64
C ASP A 185 0.25 -7.05 -0.51
N LYS A 186 -0.95 -7.55 -0.20
CA LYS A 186 -1.83 -8.25 -1.15
C LYS A 186 -2.11 -7.46 -2.42
N ARG A 187 -2.24 -6.13 -2.33
CA ARG A 187 -2.54 -5.29 -3.49
C ARG A 187 -1.35 -5.26 -4.45
N THR A 188 -0.16 -5.04 -3.93
CA THR A 188 1.09 -5.01 -4.69
C THR A 188 1.41 -6.37 -5.30
N LEU A 189 1.23 -7.47 -4.55
CA LEU A 189 1.40 -8.83 -5.08
C LEU A 189 0.45 -9.10 -6.26
N ASN A 190 -0.81 -8.69 -6.16
CA ASN A 190 -1.77 -8.86 -7.27
C ASN A 190 -1.39 -8.03 -8.51
N GLN A 191 -0.85 -6.82 -8.32
CA GLN A 191 -0.36 -5.98 -9.42
C GLN A 191 0.85 -6.58 -10.10
N PHE A 192 1.73 -7.23 -9.36
CA PHE A 192 2.88 -7.95 -9.91
C PHE A 192 2.48 -9.16 -10.75
N ARG A 193 1.49 -9.92 -10.29
CA ARG A 193 1.01 -11.12 -10.99
C ARG A 193 0.27 -10.82 -12.30
N ARG A 194 -0.32 -9.63 -12.44
CA ARG A 194 -1.32 -9.37 -13.49
C ARG A 194 -1.15 -8.03 -14.15
N PHE A 195 -1.21 -8.03 -15.48
CA PHE A 195 -1.50 -6.82 -16.23
C PHE A 195 -2.98 -6.46 -16.07
N THR A 196 -3.26 -5.17 -15.86
CA THR A 196 -4.63 -4.65 -15.76
C THR A 196 -4.76 -3.33 -16.50
N GLY A 197 -5.87 -3.12 -17.20
CA GLY A 197 -6.17 -1.89 -17.94
C GLY A 197 -7.67 -1.65 -18.03
N ARG A 198 -8.09 -0.39 -17.96
CA ARG A 198 -9.50 0.02 -18.11
C ARG A 198 -9.59 1.27 -18.97
N ALA A 199 -10.49 1.26 -19.96
CA ALA A 199 -10.77 2.39 -20.84
C ALA A 199 -12.21 2.27 -21.38
N GLU A 200 -13.00 3.33 -21.32
CA GLU A 200 -14.30 3.49 -22.02
C GLU A 200 -15.14 2.20 -22.24
N GLY A 201 -15.55 1.53 -21.15
CA GLY A 201 -16.37 0.31 -21.22
C GLY A 201 -15.61 -1.00 -21.47
N LEU A 202 -14.28 -0.94 -21.64
CA LEU A 202 -13.36 -2.07 -21.71
C LEU A 202 -12.59 -2.23 -20.40
N SER A 203 -12.53 -3.47 -19.89
CA SER A 203 -11.70 -3.86 -18.75
C SER A 203 -10.93 -5.12 -19.09
N ILE A 204 -9.59 -5.05 -19.05
CA ILE A 204 -8.69 -6.16 -19.35
C ILE A 204 -7.91 -6.51 -18.09
N SER A 205 -7.82 -7.81 -17.78
CA SER A 205 -6.93 -8.32 -16.75
C SER A 205 -6.47 -9.74 -17.06
N PHE A 206 -5.16 -9.98 -17.06
CA PHE A 206 -4.58 -11.30 -17.31
C PHE A 206 -3.28 -11.50 -16.51
N GLU A 207 -2.90 -12.75 -16.28
CA GLU A 207 -1.64 -13.07 -15.59
C GLU A 207 -0.43 -12.82 -16.48
N ALA A 208 0.64 -12.29 -15.91
CA ALA A 208 1.82 -11.89 -16.67
C ALA A 208 2.42 -13.03 -17.50
N HIS A 209 2.36 -14.26 -17.00
CA HIS A 209 2.87 -15.45 -17.70
C HIS A 209 2.14 -15.77 -19.02
N LEU A 210 0.95 -15.20 -19.25
CA LEU A 210 0.18 -15.40 -20.49
C LEU A 210 0.70 -14.52 -21.64
N LEU A 211 1.49 -13.49 -21.33
CA LEU A 211 2.13 -12.64 -22.32
C LEU A 211 3.21 -13.45 -23.07
N GLY A 212 3.18 -13.45 -24.40
CA GLY A 212 4.03 -14.27 -25.27
C GLY A 212 3.45 -15.65 -25.60
N ASP A 213 2.44 -16.13 -24.86
CA ASP A 213 1.73 -17.39 -25.14
C ASP A 213 0.32 -17.12 -25.69
N LYS A 214 -0.67 -17.00 -24.79
CA LYS A 214 -2.06 -16.72 -25.17
C LYS A 214 -2.32 -15.27 -25.47
N ILE A 215 -1.43 -14.37 -25.05
CA ILE A 215 -1.58 -12.94 -25.21
C ILE A 215 -0.35 -12.40 -25.91
N GLU A 216 -0.53 -11.78 -27.06
CA GLU A 216 0.53 -11.13 -27.80
C GLU A 216 0.31 -9.62 -27.77
N TYR A 217 1.36 -8.87 -27.48
CA TYR A 217 1.35 -7.42 -27.53
C TYR A 217 2.23 -6.96 -28.69
N ASP A 218 1.64 -6.22 -29.62
CA ASP A 218 2.34 -5.51 -30.67
C ASP A 218 2.47 -4.04 -30.24
N GLU A 219 3.68 -3.66 -29.84
CA GLU A 219 3.99 -2.30 -29.40
C GLU A 219 3.88 -1.29 -30.55
N THR A 220 4.23 -1.67 -31.78
CA THR A 220 4.23 -0.75 -32.93
C THR A 220 2.81 -0.42 -33.37
N ALA A 221 1.94 -1.44 -33.38
CA ALA A 221 0.52 -1.28 -33.71
C ALA A 221 -0.34 -0.90 -32.50
N GLY A 222 0.21 -0.85 -31.29
CA GLY A 222 -0.54 -0.62 -30.05
C GLY A 222 -1.68 -1.63 -29.84
N THR A 223 -1.47 -2.88 -30.24
CA THR A 223 -2.53 -3.91 -30.31
C THR A 223 -2.25 -5.05 -29.34
N LEU A 224 -3.30 -5.56 -28.69
CA LEU A 224 -3.25 -6.75 -27.85
C LEU A 224 -4.10 -7.87 -28.47
N ILE A 225 -3.47 -8.97 -28.86
CA ILE A 225 -4.13 -10.15 -29.44
C ILE A 225 -4.34 -11.19 -28.34
N ILE A 226 -5.57 -11.66 -28.18
CA ILE A 226 -5.93 -12.71 -27.22
C ILE A 226 -6.29 -13.98 -27.99
N LYS A 227 -5.46 -15.01 -27.86
CA LYS A 227 -5.67 -16.35 -28.43
C LYS A 227 -6.46 -17.23 -27.45
N GLY A 228 -7.34 -18.07 -27.99
CA GLY A 228 -8.12 -19.02 -27.19
C GLY A 228 -9.09 -18.33 -26.22
N LEU A 229 -9.98 -17.48 -26.76
CA LEU A 229 -10.98 -16.76 -25.97
C LEU A 229 -11.80 -17.70 -25.07
N PRO A 230 -12.19 -17.27 -23.85
CA PRO A 230 -13.06 -18.05 -22.99
C PRO A 230 -14.36 -18.44 -23.72
N THR A 231 -14.84 -19.66 -23.51
CA THR A 231 -16.05 -20.19 -24.19
C THR A 231 -17.25 -19.26 -24.01
N GLN A 232 -17.46 -18.75 -22.79
CA GLN A 232 -18.55 -17.81 -22.50
C GLN A 232 -18.48 -16.53 -23.35
N LEU A 233 -17.27 -15.97 -23.55
CA LEU A 233 -17.10 -14.77 -24.38
C LEU A 233 -17.31 -15.11 -25.86
N THR A 234 -16.78 -16.25 -26.31
CA THR A 234 -16.97 -16.76 -27.67
C THR A 234 -18.45 -16.94 -28.00
N ASP A 235 -19.22 -17.53 -27.09
CA ASP A 235 -20.66 -17.75 -27.26
C ASP A 235 -21.45 -16.44 -27.32
N GLN A 236 -21.09 -15.46 -26.49
CA GLN A 236 -21.72 -14.12 -26.54
C GLN A 236 -21.43 -13.42 -27.88
N LEU A 237 -20.21 -13.52 -28.39
CA LEU A 237 -19.82 -12.93 -29.67
C LEU A 237 -20.52 -13.59 -30.86
N LYS A 238 -20.72 -14.92 -30.83
CA LYS A 238 -21.42 -15.67 -31.89
C LYS A 238 -22.94 -15.46 -31.92
N ARG A 239 -23.53 -14.98 -30.82
CA ARG A 239 -24.98 -14.69 -30.70
C ARG A 239 -25.35 -13.27 -31.14
N ARG A 240 -24.37 -12.46 -31.57
CA ARG A 240 -24.62 -11.19 -32.25
C ARG A 240 -25.09 -11.44 -33.68
#